data_AF-X1JFI3-F1
#
_entry.id   AF-X1JFI3-F1
#
_cell.length_a   1.000
_cell.length_b   1.000
_cell.length_c   1.000
_cell.angle_alpha   90.00
_cell.angle_beta   90.00
_cell.angle_gamma   90.00
#
_symmetry.space_group_name_H-M   'P 1'
#
loop_
_entity.id
_entity.type
_entity.pdbx_description
1 polymer ?
#
loop_
_entity_poly.entity_id
_entity_poly.type
_entity_poly.pdbx_seq_one_letter_code
_entity_poly.pdbx_strand_id
1 'polypeptide(L)'
;QQRIMAHQRALRAEQAPIKVEKSFGAPETTIIPAGLDKRSKLRMEFETQKRREEDIQNRAFESIDMGKNLLEEKNFDVAKSKYLEALDLLRSIGWTDENLSYLYGDIDSVERQRVAFEKAESQK
;
A
#
# COMPACT_ATOMS: atom_id res chain seq x y z
N GLN A 1 -28.56 -47.28 -26.31
CA GLN A 1 -27.74 -46.27 -25.60
C GLN A 1 -27.61 -44.99 -26.43
N GLN A 2 -28.72 -44.27 -26.66
CA GLN A 2 -28.76 -43.09 -27.53
C GLN A 2 -29.25 -41.81 -26.81
N ARG A 3 -29.15 -41.75 -25.47
CA ARG A 3 -29.60 -40.58 -24.68
C ARG A 3 -28.46 -39.78 -24.02
N ILE A 4 -27.20 -40.17 -24.20
CA ILE A 4 -26.04 -39.40 -23.71
C ILE A 4 -25.49 -38.43 -24.78
N MET A 5 -25.94 -38.54 -26.03
CA MET A 5 -25.51 -37.68 -27.15
C MET A 5 -26.53 -36.57 -27.51
N ALA A 6 -27.44 -36.22 -26.60
CA ALA A 6 -28.41 -35.13 -26.82
C ALA A 6 -28.20 -33.92 -25.88
N HIS A 7 -27.41 -34.06 -24.82
CA HIS A 7 -27.20 -32.96 -23.86
C HIS A 7 -25.97 -32.09 -24.14
N GLN A 8 -25.11 -32.48 -25.09
CA GLN A 8 -23.97 -31.65 -25.52
C GLN A 8 -24.29 -30.73 -26.70
N ARG A 9 -25.50 -30.77 -27.27
CA ARG A 9 -25.84 -30.01 -28.48
C ARG A 9 -26.70 -28.77 -28.25
N ALA A 10 -27.18 -28.54 -27.02
CA ALA A 10 -27.99 -27.36 -26.68
C ALA A 10 -27.17 -26.16 -26.14
N LEU A 11 -25.92 -26.36 -25.72
CA LEU A 11 -25.06 -25.28 -25.22
C LEU A 11 -24.18 -24.60 -26.30
N ARG A 12 -24.31 -25.01 -27.57
CA ARG A 12 -23.52 -24.46 -28.69
C ARG A 12 -24.34 -23.57 -29.63
N ALA A 13 -25.60 -23.30 -29.33
CA ALA A 13 -26.53 -22.62 -30.26
C ALA A 13 -26.81 -21.13 -29.94
N GLU A 14 -26.20 -20.54 -28.90
CA GLU A 14 -26.29 -19.10 -28.61
C GLU A 14 -24.98 -18.34 -28.91
N GLN A 15 -24.16 -18.85 -29.82
CA GLN A 15 -23.07 -18.09 -30.40
C GLN A 15 -23.17 -18.16 -31.92
N ALA A 16 -24.17 -17.46 -32.45
CA ALA A 16 -24.19 -17.17 -33.88
C ALA A 16 -23.10 -16.12 -34.17
N PRO A 17 -22.09 -16.41 -35.01
CA PRO A 17 -21.12 -15.40 -35.39
C PRO A 17 -21.80 -14.36 -36.30
N ILE A 18 -21.77 -13.10 -35.90
CA ILE A 18 -22.18 -11.97 -36.74
C ILE A 18 -21.19 -11.89 -37.91
N LYS A 19 -21.69 -12.04 -39.14
CA LYS A 19 -20.91 -11.83 -40.37
C LYS A 19 -20.63 -10.34 -40.53
N VAL A 20 -19.35 -9.98 -40.52
CA VAL A 20 -18.87 -8.67 -40.97
C VAL A 20 -17.92 -8.92 -42.14
N GLU A 21 -18.31 -8.48 -43.33
CA GLU A 21 -17.47 -8.52 -44.54
C GLU A 21 -16.30 -7.54 -44.37
N LYS A 22 -15.08 -8.08 -44.38
CA LYS A 22 -13.83 -7.31 -44.33
C LYS A 22 -13.42 -6.90 -45.74
N SER A 23 -13.56 -5.62 -46.09
CA SER A 23 -12.76 -5.02 -47.15
C SER A 23 -11.41 -4.58 -46.56
N PHE A 24 -10.35 -5.27 -46.97
CA PHE A 24 -8.94 -4.87 -46.99
C PHE A 24 -8.28 -4.35 -45.68
N GLY A 25 -7.33 -5.15 -45.17
CA GLY A 25 -6.29 -4.73 -44.22
C GLY A 25 -6.47 -5.21 -42.79
N ALA A 26 -6.38 -6.54 -42.59
CA ALA A 26 -6.36 -7.29 -41.32
C ALA A 26 -6.80 -6.55 -40.02
N PRO A 27 -8.10 -6.51 -39.70
CA PRO A 27 -8.58 -6.25 -38.35
C PRO A 27 -8.40 -7.53 -37.53
N GLU A 28 -7.34 -7.63 -36.75
CA GLU A 28 -7.25 -8.63 -35.68
C GLU A 28 -8.23 -8.20 -34.59
N THR A 29 -9.50 -8.59 -34.74
CA THR A 29 -10.50 -8.46 -33.69
C THR A 29 -10.10 -9.41 -32.58
N THR A 30 -9.33 -8.90 -31.62
CA THR A 30 -9.08 -9.57 -30.36
C THR A 30 -10.41 -9.70 -29.62
N ILE A 31 -10.99 -10.89 -29.68
CA ILE A 31 -12.11 -11.27 -28.81
C ILE A 31 -11.53 -11.37 -27.40
N ILE A 32 -11.72 -10.34 -26.56
CA ILE A 32 -11.36 -10.40 -25.15
C ILE A 32 -12.49 -11.13 -24.42
N PRO A 33 -12.28 -12.34 -23.87
CA PRO A 33 -13.30 -12.99 -23.06
C PRO A 33 -13.48 -12.20 -21.74
N ALA A 34 -14.73 -12.00 -21.33
CA ALA A 34 -15.19 -11.28 -20.13
C ALA A 34 -14.73 -11.86 -18.77
N GLY A 35 -13.67 -12.69 -18.77
CA GLY A 35 -12.95 -13.15 -17.58
C GLY A 35 -11.58 -12.51 -17.40
N LEU A 36 -11.08 -11.73 -18.39
CA LEU A 36 -9.81 -11.01 -18.31
C LEU A 36 -9.92 -9.70 -17.49
N ASP A 37 -11.08 -9.06 -17.48
CA ASP A 37 -11.34 -7.74 -16.88
C ASP A 37 -11.33 -7.76 -15.34
N LYS A 38 -12.01 -8.72 -14.69
CA LYS A 38 -12.03 -8.81 -13.22
C LYS A 38 -10.66 -9.11 -12.62
N ARG A 39 -9.89 -10.01 -13.23
CA ARG A 39 -8.54 -10.35 -12.78
C ARG A 39 -7.57 -9.19 -12.98
N SER A 40 -7.70 -8.46 -14.09
CA SER A 40 -6.91 -7.27 -14.36
C SER A 40 -7.22 -6.14 -13.38
N LYS A 41 -8.50 -5.92 -13.08
CA LYS A 41 -8.93 -4.93 -12.09
C LYS A 41 -8.43 -5.25 -10.69
N LEU A 42 -8.59 -6.49 -10.23
CA LEU A 42 -8.09 -6.92 -8.92
C LEU A 42 -6.57 -6.77 -8.81
N ARG A 43 -5.83 -7.12 -9.87
CA ARG A 43 -4.38 -6.91 -9.93
C ARG A 43 -4.01 -5.42 -9.83
N MET A 44 -4.72 -4.56 -10.56
CA MET A 44 -4.49 -3.12 -10.53
C MET A 44 -4.76 -2.54 -9.14
N GLU A 45 -5.87 -2.91 -8.50
CA GLU A 45 -6.22 -2.48 -7.14
C GLU A 45 -5.16 -2.92 -6.12
N PHE A 46 -4.69 -4.16 -6.23
CA PHE A 46 -3.61 -4.68 -5.38
C PHE A 46 -2.29 -3.92 -5.58
N GLU A 47 -1.89 -3.68 -6.83
CA GLU A 47 -0.67 -2.91 -7.13
C GLU A 47 -0.77 -1.46 -6.65
N THR A 48 -1.93 -0.82 -6.79
CA THR A 48 -2.19 0.53 -6.27
C THR A 48 -2.13 0.58 -4.75
N GLN A 49 -2.76 -0.39 -4.07
CA GLN A 49 -2.73 -0.49 -2.61
C GLN A 49 -1.29 -0.68 -2.11
N LYS A 50 -0.52 -1.59 -2.74
CA LYS A 50 0.87 -1.84 -2.37
C LYS A 50 1.74 -0.58 -2.52
N ARG A 51 1.61 0.15 -3.63
CA ARG A 51 2.35 1.41 -3.83
C ARG A 51 1.98 2.46 -2.78
N ARG A 52 0.71 2.52 -2.38
CA ARG A 52 0.26 3.43 -1.32
C ARG A 52 0.88 3.09 0.02
N GLU A 53 0.94 1.79 0.35
CA GLU A 53 1.59 1.31 1.58
C GLU A 53 3.08 1.63 1.59
N GLU A 54 3.77 1.40 0.46
CA GLU A 54 5.19 1.74 0.29
C GLU A 54 5.45 3.25 0.44
N ASP A 55 4.63 4.11 -0.15
CA ASP A 55 4.75 5.57 0.00
C ASP A 55 4.60 6.02 1.46
N ILE A 56 3.58 5.49 2.16
CA ILE A 56 3.34 5.80 3.56
C ILE A 56 4.50 5.32 4.44
N GLN A 57 5.03 4.12 4.16
CA GLN A 57 6.17 3.57 4.87
C GLN A 57 7.42 4.44 4.67
N ASN A 58 7.71 4.87 3.43
CA ASN A 58 8.84 5.74 3.14
C ASN A 58 8.73 7.07 3.90
N ARG A 59 7.56 7.70 3.90
CA ARG A 59 7.31 8.94 4.64
C ARG A 59 7.46 8.77 6.16
N ALA A 60 7.05 7.62 6.69
CA ALA A 60 7.27 7.31 8.09
C ALA A 60 8.76 7.22 8.41
N PHE A 61 9.54 6.54 7.57
CA PHE A 61 10.99 6.40 7.75
C PHE A 61 11.73 7.73 7.63
N GLU A 62 11.35 8.58 6.68
CA GLU A 62 11.85 9.95 6.59
C GLU A 62 11.56 10.73 7.88
N SER A 63 10.36 10.58 8.45
CA SER A 63 10.01 11.23 9.72
C SER A 63 10.86 10.71 10.88
N ILE A 64 11.14 9.41 10.94
CA ILE A 64 12.04 8.81 11.96
C ILE A 64 13.43 9.42 11.86
N ASP A 65 14.00 9.49 10.65
CA ASP A 65 15.36 10.02 10.46
C ASP A 65 15.44 11.52 10.76
N MET A 66 14.40 12.29 10.40
CA MET A 66 14.28 13.68 10.84
C MET A 66 14.24 13.80 12.37
N GLY A 67 13.48 12.92 13.04
CA GLY A 67 13.39 12.88 14.50
C GLY A 67 14.74 12.67 15.18
N LYS A 68 15.59 11.80 14.60
CA LYS A 68 16.96 11.57 15.10
C LYS A 68 17.84 12.80 14.94
N ASN A 69 17.83 13.43 13.76
CA ASN A 69 18.62 14.64 13.50
C ASN A 69 18.23 15.79 14.44
N LEU A 70 16.92 16.01 14.62
CA LEU A 70 16.39 17.04 15.52
C LEU A 70 16.76 16.79 16.99
N LEU A 71 16.87 15.52 17.39
CA LEU A 71 17.31 15.15 18.73
C LEU A 71 18.78 15.52 18.96
N GLU A 72 19.65 15.31 17.97
CA GLU A 72 21.05 15.76 18.01
C GLU A 72 21.17 17.29 18.12
N GLU A 73 20.26 18.01 17.45
CA GLU A 73 20.13 19.47 17.52
C GLU A 73 19.47 19.97 18.82
N LYS A 74 19.08 19.06 19.74
CA LYS A 74 18.35 19.35 20.99
C LYS A 74 16.98 20.00 20.76
N ASN A 75 16.41 19.83 19.58
CA ASN A 75 15.06 20.27 19.27
C ASN A 75 14.05 19.19 19.68
N PHE A 76 13.92 19.00 21.00
CA PHE A 76 13.22 17.86 21.59
C PHE A 76 11.73 17.80 21.21
N ASP A 77 11.03 18.93 21.20
CA ASP A 77 9.59 18.97 20.89
C ASP A 77 9.32 18.54 19.45
N VAL A 78 10.13 19.05 18.50
CA VAL A 78 9.98 18.71 17.08
C VAL A 78 10.44 17.27 16.82
N ALA A 79 11.51 16.82 17.49
CA ALA A 79 11.97 15.43 17.41
C ALA A 79 10.86 14.45 17.84
N LYS A 80 10.22 14.71 18.98
CA LYS A 80 9.09 13.90 19.45
C LYS A 80 7.91 13.94 18.47
N SER A 81 7.57 15.11 17.94
CA SER A 81 6.50 15.22 16.94
C SER A 81 6.78 14.36 15.70
N LYS A 82 8.05 14.25 15.27
CA LYS A 82 8.44 13.44 14.12
C LYS A 82 8.33 11.93 14.37
N TYR A 83 8.65 11.46 15.56
CA TYR A 83 8.40 10.06 15.92
C TYR A 83 6.91 9.74 16.04
N LEU A 84 6.10 10.68 16.54
CA LEU A 84 4.63 10.54 16.58
C LEU A 84 4.03 10.50 15.16
N GLU A 85 4.50 11.35 14.25
CA GLU A 85 4.11 11.33 12.84
C GLU A 85 4.40 9.96 12.18
N ALA A 86 5.59 9.40 12.44
CA ALA A 86 5.96 8.08 11.95
C ALA A 86 5.04 6.98 12.51
N LEU A 87 4.69 7.03 13.80
CA LEU A 87 3.75 6.10 14.42
C LEU A 87 2.38 6.13 13.75
N ASP A 88 1.83 7.32 13.51
CA ASP A 88 0.51 7.49 12.90
C ASP A 88 0.50 6.97 11.46
N LEU A 89 1.56 7.25 10.69
CA LEU A 89 1.72 6.75 9.32
C LEU A 89 1.77 5.22 9.29
N LEU A 90 2.61 4.59 10.11
CA LEU A 90 2.77 3.12 10.13
C LEU A 90 1.50 2.41 10.63
N ARG A 91 0.82 2.98 11.64
CA ARG A 91 -0.49 2.48 12.09
C ARG A 91 -1.54 2.54 10.99
N SER A 92 -1.52 3.59 10.17
CA SER A 92 -2.48 3.74 9.07
C SER A 92 -2.37 2.65 7.99
N ILE A 93 -1.22 1.96 7.92
CA ILE A 93 -0.98 0.82 7.02
C ILE A 93 -0.92 -0.53 7.77
N GLY A 94 -1.43 -0.56 9.00
CA GLY A 94 -1.66 -1.81 9.74
C GLY A 94 -0.47 -2.34 10.53
N TRP A 95 0.57 -1.54 10.76
CA TRP A 95 1.63 -1.94 11.70
C TRP A 95 1.08 -2.01 13.12
N THR A 96 1.46 -3.05 13.84
CA THR A 96 0.98 -3.29 15.21
C THR A 96 1.88 -2.62 16.24
N ASP A 97 1.38 -2.45 17.47
CA ASP A 97 2.19 -1.88 18.55
C ASP A 97 3.47 -2.69 18.83
N GLU A 98 3.48 -3.99 18.57
CA GLU A 98 4.70 -4.82 18.65
C GLU A 98 5.73 -4.40 17.60
N ASN A 99 5.31 -4.14 16.35
CA ASN A 99 6.21 -3.64 15.31
C ASN A 99 6.74 -2.22 15.61
N LEU A 100 6.00 -1.47 16.43
CA LEU A 100 6.26 -0.05 16.71
C LEU A 100 6.92 0.19 18.08
N SER A 101 7.22 -0.88 18.82
CA SER A 101 7.78 -0.78 20.18
C SER A 101 9.05 0.07 20.27
N TYR A 102 9.88 0.06 19.23
CA TYR A 102 11.11 0.84 19.21
C TYR A 102 10.85 2.35 19.16
N LEU A 103 9.80 2.80 18.45
CA LEU A 103 9.44 4.23 18.36
C LEU A 103 8.95 4.79 19.69
N TYR A 104 8.25 3.99 20.50
CA TYR A 104 7.92 4.40 21.87
C TYR A 104 9.19 4.57 22.71
N GLY A 105 10.15 3.67 22.54
CA GLY A 105 11.47 3.79 23.19
C GLY A 105 12.22 5.06 22.78
N ASP A 106 12.15 5.44 21.50
CA ASP A 106 12.74 6.67 20.97
C ASP A 106 12.04 7.91 21.56
N ILE A 107 10.71 7.94 21.63
CA ILE A 107 9.93 9.03 22.25
C ILE A 107 10.28 9.18 23.73
N ASP A 108 10.35 8.07 24.47
CA ASP A 108 10.75 8.10 25.87
C ASP A 108 12.20 8.60 26.03
N SER A 109 13.08 8.25 25.08
CA SER A 109 14.45 8.75 25.04
C SER A 109 14.52 10.26 24.85
N VAL A 110 13.71 10.81 23.95
CA VAL A 110 13.60 12.26 23.73
C VAL A 110 13.22 12.98 25.03
N GLU A 111 12.19 12.50 25.74
CA GLU A 111 11.76 13.12 26.99
C GLU A 111 12.82 13.05 28.09
N ARG A 112 13.50 11.91 28.23
CA ARG A 112 14.61 11.78 29.19
C ARG A 112 15.73 12.77 28.89
N GLN A 113 16.09 12.92 27.62
CA GLN A 113 17.14 13.85 27.21
C GLN A 113 16.73 15.31 27.41
N ARG A 114 15.47 15.65 27.12
CA ARG A 114 14.91 16.99 27.37
C ARG A 114 14.99 17.37 28.84
N VAL A 115 14.50 16.51 29.74
CA VAL A 115 14.55 16.75 31.19
C VAL A 115 15.99 16.88 31.69
N ALA A 116 16.89 16.03 31.21
CA ALA A 116 18.30 16.11 31.57
C ALA A 116 18.96 17.42 31.11
N PHE A 117 18.63 17.88 29.90
CA PHE A 117 19.12 19.15 29.34
C PHE A 117 18.58 20.35 30.12
N GLU A 118 17.26 20.42 30.36
CA GLU A 118 16.62 21.50 31.14
C GLU A 118 17.21 21.59 32.55
N LYS A 119 17.43 20.45 33.21
CA LYS A 119 18.06 20.42 34.55
C LYS A 119 19.49 20.94 34.51
N ALA A 120 20.29 20.54 33.53
CA ALA A 120 21.66 21.01 33.38
C ALA A 120 21.74 22.53 33.11
N GLU A 121 20.81 23.08 32.34
CA GLU A 121 20.73 24.53 32.09
C GLU A 121 20.27 25.31 33.33
N SER A 122 19.36 24.75 34.15
CA SER A 122 18.89 25.41 35.38
C SER A 122 19.94 25.52 36.50
N GLN A 123 21.03 24.75 36.39
CA GLN A 123 22.12 24.69 37.37
C GLN A 123 23.34 25.55 36.98
N LYS A 124 23.31 26.18 35.80
CA LYS A 124 24.33 27.11 35.32
C LYS A 124 24.02 28.54 35.76
#